data_AF-A0A7M2SR09-F1
#
_entry.id   AF-A0A7M2SR09-F1
#
_cell.length_a   1.000
_cell.length_b   1.000
_cell.length_c   1.000
_cell.angle_alpha   90.00
_cell.angle_beta   90.00
_cell.angle_gamma   90.00
#
_symmetry.space_group_name_H-M   'P 1'
#
loop_
_entity.id
_entity.type
_entity.pdbx_description
1 polymer ?
#
loop_
_entity_poly.entity_id
_entity_poly.type
_entity_poly.pdbx_seq_one_letter_code
_entity_poly.pdbx_strand_id
1 'polypeptide(L)' 'MPDALPPAPTVIDGRVSIVRLHGEACFDCGAVHEPLRAAGHVVVRGSTQVWQIVTCGCRS' A
#
# COMPACT_ATOMS: atom_id res chain seq x y z
N MET A 1 12.91 -13.03 22.29
CA MET A 1 11.92 -12.20 21.57
C MET A 1 11.72 -12.85 20.22
N PRO A 2 10.50 -13.29 19.85
CA PRO A 2 10.30 -13.91 18.55
C PRO A 2 10.52 -12.84 17.49
N ASP A 3 11.43 -13.13 16.56
CA ASP A 3 11.67 -12.37 15.35
C ASP A 3 10.38 -12.42 14.53
N ALA A 4 9.50 -11.44 14.76
CA ALA A 4 8.27 -11.31 14.00
C ALA A 4 8.68 -10.86 12.59
N LEU A 5 8.84 -11.84 11.70
CA LEU A 5 9.02 -11.59 10.27
C LEU A 5 8.02 -10.52 9.84
N PRO A 6 8.47 -9.45 9.15
CA PRO A 6 7.56 -8.43 8.68
C PRO A 6 6.47 -9.10 7.84
N PRO A 7 5.19 -8.69 7.99
CA PRO A 7 4.09 -9.30 7.28
C PRO A 7 4.38 -9.30 5.78
N ALA A 8 4.20 -10.45 5.14
CA ALA A 8 4.41 -10.58 3.71
C ALA A 8 3.56 -9.55 2.95
N PRO A 9 4.10 -8.90 1.90
CA PRO A 9 3.37 -7.89 1.17
C PRO A 9 2.13 -8.47 0.49
N THR A 10 1.06 -7.69 0.43
CA THR A 10 -0.19 -8.12 -0.21
C THR A 10 -0.02 -8.11 -1.73
N VAL A 11 -0.40 -9.20 -2.41
CA VAL A 11 -0.34 -9.27 -3.87
C VAL A 11 -1.60 -8.67 -4.47
N ILE A 12 -1.45 -7.70 -5.37
CA ILE A 12 -2.56 -6.97 -6.00
C ILE A 12 -2.52 -7.10 -7.53
N ASP A 13 -3.69 -7.02 -8.16
CA ASP A 13 -3.78 -6.90 -9.61
C ASP A 13 -3.47 -5.46 -10.07
N GLY A 14 -2.82 -5.32 -11.24
CA GLY A 14 -2.22 -4.07 -11.74
C GLY A 14 -3.19 -2.93 -12.11
N ARG A 15 -4.42 -2.93 -11.60
CA ARG A 15 -5.40 -1.85 -11.80
C ARG A 15 -5.23 -0.68 -10.83
N VAL A 16 -4.23 -0.74 -9.94
CA VAL A 16 -3.94 0.34 -8.99
C VAL A 16 -3.11 1.43 -9.69
N SER A 17 -3.54 2.69 -9.53
CA SER A 17 -2.78 3.86 -10.02
C SER A 17 -1.39 3.92 -9.41
N ILE A 18 -0.38 4.26 -10.21
CA ILE A 18 1.01 4.34 -9.78
C ILE A 18 1.19 5.29 -8.58
N VAL A 19 0.46 6.42 -8.55
CA VAL A 19 0.50 7.40 -7.45
C VAL A 19 0.12 6.77 -6.10
N ARG A 20 -0.79 5.79 -6.10
CA ARG A 20 -1.19 5.04 -4.89
C ARG A 20 -0.09 4.08 -4.42
N LEU A 21 0.80 3.63 -5.32
CA LEU A 21 1.92 2.75 -5.01
C LEU A 21 3.14 3.51 -4.45
N HIS A 22 3.28 4.79 -4.78
CA HIS A 22 4.33 5.66 -4.23
C HIS A 22 3.98 6.25 -2.85
N GLY A 23 2.79 5.94 -2.32
CA GLY A 23 2.32 6.52 -1.06
C GLY A 23 1.92 7.99 -1.16
N GLU A 24 1.80 8.53 -2.37
CA GLU A 24 1.41 9.92 -2.63
C GLU A 24 -0.11 10.11 -2.58
N ALA A 25 -0.87 9.02 -2.57
CA ALA A 25 -2.33 9.01 -2.45
C ALA A 25 -2.80 7.82 -1.60
N CYS A 26 -3.97 7.96 -0.98
CA CYS A 26 -4.61 6.87 -0.26
C CYS A 26 -4.80 5.66 -1.17
N PHE A 27 -4.28 4.53 -0.73
CA PHE A 27 -4.30 3.28 -1.46
C PHE A 27 -5.71 2.76 -1.72
N ASP A 28 -6.74 3.15 -0.97
CA ASP A 28 -8.12 2.68 -1.14
C ASP A 28 -9.00 3.65 -1.95
N CYS A 29 -9.03 4.94 -1.59
CA CYS A 29 -9.90 5.94 -2.23
C CYS A 29 -9.17 6.94 -3.15
N GLY A 30 -7.83 6.98 -3.14
CA GLY A 30 -7.05 7.91 -3.96
C GLY A 30 -6.97 9.34 -3.42
N ALA A 31 -7.43 9.61 -2.20
CA ALA A 31 -7.30 10.95 -1.59
C ALA A 31 -5.84 11.37 -1.40
N VAL A 32 -5.53 12.63 -1.71
CA VAL A 32 -4.18 13.23 -1.60
C VAL A 32 -4.09 14.36 -0.58
N HIS A 33 -5.23 14.86 -0.10
CA HIS A 33 -5.30 16.00 0.83
C HIS A 33 -5.53 15.58 2.30
N GLU A 34 -5.92 14.33 2.52
CA GLU A 34 -6.14 13.78 3.85
C GLU A 34 -4.82 13.34 4.48
N PRO A 35 -4.69 13.34 5.82
CA PRO A 35 -3.52 12.77 6.48
C PRO A 35 -3.37 11.28 6.13
N LEU A 36 -2.28 10.95 5.43
CA LEU A 36 -1.98 9.60 5.01
C LEU A 36 -1.12 8.89 6.06
N ARG A 37 -1.46 7.65 6.39
CA ARG A 37 -0.74 6.81 7.34
C ARG A 37 -0.24 5.55 6.64
N ALA A 38 0.96 5.09 7.00
CA ALA A 38 1.50 3.83 6.49
C ALA A 38 0.52 2.69 6.78
N ALA A 39 0.16 1.95 5.74
CA ALA A 39 -0.86 0.90 5.79
C ALA A 39 -0.34 -0.48 5.39
N GLY A 40 0.93 -0.57 4.99
CA GLY A 40 1.60 -1.83 4.70
C GLY A 40 2.37 -1.78 3.39
N HIS A 41 2.60 -2.97 2.83
CA HIS A 41 3.33 -3.15 1.60
C HIS A 41 2.55 -4.02 0.63
N VAL A 42 2.66 -3.73 -0.67
CA VAL A 42 2.03 -4.50 -1.75
C VAL A 42 3.03 -4.89 -2.82
N VAL A 43 2.73 -5.96 -3.55
CA VAL A 43 3.43 -6.35 -4.78
C VAL A 43 2.41 -6.47 -5.89
N VAL A 44 2.70 -5.86 -7.04
CA VAL A 44 1.84 -6.02 -8.22
C VAL A 44 2.08 -7.40 -8.81
N ARG A 45 1.02 -8.16 -9.09
CA ARG A 45 1.12 -9.49 -9.70
C ARG A 45 1.95 -9.42 -11.00
N GLY A 46 2.96 -10.29 -11.09
CA GLY A 46 3.91 -10.30 -12.22
C GLY A 46 5.11 -9.36 -12.05
N SER A 47 5.15 -8.58 -10.96
CA SER A 47 6.31 -7.79 -10.54
C SER A 47 6.94 -8.40 -9.29
N THR A 48 8.23 -8.14 -9.09
CA THR A 48 8.95 -8.42 -7.84
C THR A 48 9.09 -7.17 -6.98
N GLN A 49 8.61 -6.02 -7.45
CA GLN A 49 8.74 -4.75 -6.77
C GLN A 49 7.71 -4.64 -5.63
N VAL A 50 8.23 -4.38 -4.43
CA VAL A 50 7.46 -4.10 -3.23
C VAL A 50 7.24 -2.59 -3.13
N TRP A 51 6.00 -2.20 -2.86
CA TRP A 51 5.56 -0.83 -2.75
C TRP A 51 5.00 -0.59 -1.35
N GLN A 52 5.45 0.48 -0.68
CA GLN A 52 4.82 0.90 0.56
C GLN A 52 3.53 1.67 0.23
N ILE A 53 2.44 1.30 0.88
CA ILE A 53 1.15 1.94 0.70
C ILE A 53 0.75 2.75 1.92
N VAL A 54 -0.09 3.75 1.68
CA VAL A 54 -0.66 4.59 2.73
C VAL A 54 -2.18 4.64 2.61
N THR A 55 -2.90 4.86 3.71
CA THR A 55 -4.34 5.08 3.68
C THR A 55 -4.72 6.30 4.50
N CYS A 56 -5.86 6.90 4.17
CA CYS A 56 -6.49 7.92 5.02
C CYS A 56 -7.47 7.31 6.04
N GLY A 57 -7.54 5.99 6.15
CA GLY A 57 -8.51 5.30 7.02
C GLY A 57 -9.94 5.22 6.47
N CYS A 58 -10.14 5.47 5.17
CA CYS A 58 -11.48 5.40 4.54
C CYS A 58 -12.05 3.99 4.43
N ARG A 59 -11.21 2.97 4.57
CA ARG A 59 -11.62 1.56 4.64
C ARG A 59 -11.18 1.04 6.01
N SER A 60 -12.15 0.86 6.90
CA SER A 60 -12.01 0.24 8.23
C SER A 60 -12.33 -1.25 8.15
#